data_AF-A0AAU3IPZ6-F1
#
_entry.id   AF-A0AAU3IPZ6-F1
#
_cell.length_a   1.000
_cell.length_b   1.000
_cell.length_c   1.000
_cell.angle_alpha   90.00
_cell.angle_beta   90.00
_cell.angle_gamma   90.00
#
_symmetry.space_group_name_H-M   'P 1'
#
loop_
_entity.id
_entity.type
_entity.pdbx_description
1 polymer ?
#
loop_
_entity_poly.entity_id
_entity_poly.type
_entity_poly.pdbx_seq_one_letter_code
_entity_poly.pdbx_strand_id
1 'polypeptide(L)'
;MLPIVRRIAVTVVAALMVASCTFEPEQAKPPPAVALTSEMAESVLVEVVAGVSKNGVADFCSKFARSTGTCETLLKDALGRCLLPGDKPIVKHSVHLPATDKYEETWQLVVQGRTLDGQKYVSDFPIVLSAGAPKAVIGIYWTGQGYGRNMDDPPEYTVPPQNACPR
;
A
#
# COMPACT_ATOMS: atom_id res chain seq x y z
N MET A 1 -24.82 24.30 -62.98
CA MET A 1 -26.07 25.09 -63.03
C MET A 1 -27.20 24.22 -62.50
N LEU A 2 -27.85 24.67 -61.40
CA LEU A 2 -29.21 24.30 -60.95
C LEU A 2 -29.49 22.80 -60.61
N PRO A 3 -30.61 22.46 -59.94
CA PRO A 3 -30.98 22.84 -58.58
C PRO A 3 -31.56 21.62 -57.80
N ILE A 4 -31.28 21.43 -56.51
CA ILE A 4 -32.03 20.43 -55.73
C ILE A 4 -33.17 21.12 -54.99
N VAL A 5 -34.31 21.10 -55.67
CA VAL A 5 -35.62 21.57 -55.25
C VAL A 5 -36.14 20.70 -54.10
N ARG A 6 -36.51 21.35 -53.00
CA ARG A 6 -37.33 20.79 -51.92
C ARG A 6 -38.64 20.20 -52.47
N ARG A 7 -38.96 18.96 -52.11
CA ARG A 7 -40.36 18.52 -51.96
C ARG A 7 -40.54 17.73 -50.67
N ILE A 8 -41.61 18.12 -50.00
CA ILE A 8 -42.10 17.73 -48.68
C ILE A 8 -43.08 16.56 -48.85
N ALA A 9 -43.33 15.84 -47.74
CA ALA A 9 -44.43 14.91 -47.47
C ALA A 9 -44.11 13.43 -47.81
N VAL A 10 -44.46 12.43 -47.02
CA VAL A 10 -45.57 12.23 -46.07
C VAL A 10 -45.14 11.29 -44.95
N THR A 11 -45.61 11.57 -43.73
CA THR A 11 -45.48 10.78 -42.50
C THR A 11 -46.24 9.45 -42.58
N VAL A 12 -45.62 8.33 -42.21
CA VAL A 12 -46.35 7.15 -41.69
C VAL A 12 -45.69 6.73 -40.38
N VAL A 13 -46.36 7.08 -39.29
CA VAL A 13 -46.07 6.60 -37.94
C VAL A 13 -46.54 5.15 -37.86
N ALA A 14 -45.61 4.20 -37.90
CA ALA A 14 -45.88 2.83 -37.50
C ALA A 14 -45.47 2.68 -36.03
N ALA A 15 -46.45 2.86 -35.14
CA ALA A 15 -46.32 2.55 -33.73
C ALA A 15 -46.24 1.02 -33.56
N LEU A 16 -45.03 0.50 -33.38
CA LEU A 16 -44.80 -0.86 -32.89
C LEU A 16 -44.55 -0.79 -31.39
N MET A 17 -45.62 -1.01 -30.61
CA MET A 17 -45.51 -1.31 -29.19
C MET A 17 -44.87 -2.69 -29.03
N VAL A 18 -43.54 -2.73 -28.93
CA VAL A 18 -42.85 -3.88 -28.37
C VAL A 18 -42.79 -3.65 -26.88
N ALA A 19 -43.68 -4.33 -26.14
CA ALA A 19 -43.57 -4.50 -24.70
C ALA A 19 -42.29 -5.31 -24.42
N SER A 20 -41.16 -4.60 -24.47
CA SER A 20 -39.88 -5.12 -24.04
C SER A 20 -39.91 -5.00 -22.52
N CYS A 21 -40.06 -6.12 -21.83
CA CYS A 21 -39.69 -6.18 -20.42
C CYS A 21 -38.24 -5.70 -20.35
N THR A 22 -38.03 -4.45 -19.93
CA THR A 22 -36.73 -3.98 -19.50
C THR A 22 -36.37 -4.82 -18.29
N PHE A 23 -35.62 -5.90 -18.54
CA PHE A 23 -34.73 -6.42 -17.51
C PHE A 23 -33.81 -5.26 -17.19
N GLU A 24 -34.07 -4.63 -16.05
CA GLU A 24 -33.10 -3.76 -15.42
C GLU A 24 -31.80 -4.57 -15.38
N PRO A 25 -30.72 -4.12 -16.04
CA PRO A 25 -29.48 -4.87 -16.04
C PRO A 25 -29.10 -4.99 -14.57
N GLU A 26 -29.09 -6.22 -14.04
CA GLU A 26 -28.65 -6.48 -12.69
C GLU A 26 -27.26 -5.88 -12.58
N GLN A 27 -27.19 -4.76 -11.87
CA GLN A 27 -25.98 -3.96 -11.76
C GLN A 27 -24.95 -4.91 -11.18
N ALA A 28 -23.95 -5.27 -11.99
CA ALA A 28 -22.97 -6.28 -11.61
C ALA A 28 -22.48 -5.92 -10.21
N LYS A 29 -22.76 -6.80 -9.24
CA LYS A 29 -22.39 -6.57 -7.86
C LYS A 29 -20.90 -6.21 -7.88
N PRO A 30 -20.50 -5.06 -7.30
CA PRO A 30 -19.09 -4.69 -7.27
C PRO A 30 -18.30 -5.90 -6.79
N PRO A 31 -17.15 -6.21 -7.42
CA PRO A 31 -16.32 -7.31 -6.94
C PRO A 31 -16.14 -7.16 -5.43
N PRO A 32 -16.24 -8.24 -4.65
CA PRO A 32 -16.17 -8.16 -3.20
C PRO A 32 -14.92 -7.35 -2.84
N ALA A 33 -15.10 -6.32 -2.02
CA ALA A 33 -13.99 -5.54 -1.52
C ALA A 33 -13.02 -6.51 -0.86
N VAL A 34 -11.79 -6.58 -1.38
CA VAL A 34 -10.74 -7.39 -0.77
C VAL A 34 -10.53 -6.83 0.63
N ALA A 35 -10.88 -7.59 1.66
CA ALA A 35 -10.61 -7.18 3.03
C ALA A 35 -9.12 -7.37 3.32
N LEU A 36 -8.48 -6.38 3.94
CA LEU A 36 -7.11 -6.52 4.39
C LEU A 36 -7.07 -7.45 5.60
N THR A 37 -6.26 -8.51 5.57
CA THR A 37 -6.11 -9.47 6.68
C THR A 37 -4.69 -9.47 7.25
N SER A 38 -4.52 -10.07 8.44
CA SER A 38 -3.19 -10.25 9.06
C SER A 38 -2.27 -11.10 8.19
N GLU A 39 -2.79 -12.17 7.58
CA GLU A 39 -2.02 -13.06 6.71
C GLU A 39 -1.52 -12.32 5.47
N MET A 40 -2.35 -11.46 4.89
CA MET A 40 -1.94 -10.60 3.78
C MET A 40 -0.83 -9.63 4.21
N ALA A 41 -0.95 -9.04 5.40
CA ALA A 41 0.06 -8.14 5.94
C ALA A 41 1.40 -8.84 6.18
N GLU A 42 1.38 -10.04 6.75
CA GLU A 42 2.58 -10.85 6.97
C GLU A 42 3.20 -11.31 5.64
N SER A 43 2.39 -11.64 4.62
CA SER A 43 2.88 -11.95 3.28
C SER A 43 3.64 -10.78 2.67
N VAL A 44 3.11 -9.56 2.80
CA VAL A 44 3.82 -8.34 2.37
C VAL A 44 5.16 -8.22 3.06
N LEU A 45 5.25 -8.42 4.39
CA LEU A 45 6.54 -8.40 5.09
C LEU A 45 7.52 -9.44 4.52
N VAL A 46 7.07 -10.66 4.24
CA VAL A 46 7.91 -11.71 3.64
C VAL A 46 8.42 -11.31 2.26
N GLU A 47 7.56 -10.74 1.41
CA GLU A 47 7.93 -10.25 0.08
C GLU A 47 8.96 -9.12 0.15
N VAL A 48 8.76 -8.17 1.07
CA VAL A 48 9.69 -7.06 1.31
C VAL A 48 11.05 -7.58 1.75
N VAL A 49 11.10 -8.47 2.75
CA VAL A 49 12.36 -9.07 3.25
C VAL A 49 13.09 -9.81 2.12
N ALA A 50 12.38 -10.64 1.36
CA ALA A 50 12.96 -11.36 0.23
C ALA A 50 13.47 -10.40 -0.87
N GLY A 51 12.74 -9.31 -1.11
CA GLY A 51 13.09 -8.26 -2.05
C GLY A 51 14.42 -7.60 -1.71
N VAL A 52 14.60 -7.20 -0.45
CA VAL A 52 15.86 -6.64 0.07
C VAL A 52 17.01 -7.64 -0.09
N SER A 53 16.83 -8.88 0.38
CA SER A 53 17.90 -9.89 0.37
C SER A 53 18.36 -10.27 -1.03
N LYS A 54 17.45 -10.30 -2.02
CA LYS A 54 17.74 -10.74 -3.38
C LYS A 54 18.29 -9.63 -4.27
N ASN A 55 17.73 -8.42 -4.18
CA ASN A 55 18.01 -7.34 -5.14
C ASN A 55 18.71 -6.14 -4.50
N GLY A 56 19.00 -6.20 -3.20
CA GLY A 56 19.43 -5.03 -2.44
C GLY A 56 18.31 -3.99 -2.35
N VAL A 57 18.71 -2.72 -2.28
CA VAL A 57 17.79 -1.59 -2.07
C VAL A 57 17.47 -0.79 -3.34
N ALA A 58 17.97 -1.23 -4.51
CA ALA A 58 17.66 -0.60 -5.79
C ALA A 58 16.18 -0.83 -6.17
N ASP A 59 15.50 0.23 -6.61
CA ASP A 59 14.05 0.27 -6.90
C ASP A 59 13.14 -0.18 -5.75
N PHE A 60 13.69 -0.37 -4.55
CA PHE A 60 13.01 -0.97 -3.41
C PHE A 60 11.69 -0.25 -3.09
N CYS A 61 11.76 1.08 -3.00
CA CYS A 61 10.61 1.91 -2.66
C CYS A 61 9.51 1.88 -3.73
N SER A 62 9.87 1.83 -5.02
CA SER A 62 8.88 1.73 -6.10
C SER A 62 8.14 0.38 -6.09
N LYS A 63 8.83 -0.69 -5.69
CA LYS A 63 8.28 -2.05 -5.67
C LYS A 63 7.42 -2.30 -4.44
N PHE A 64 7.87 -1.86 -3.27
CA PHE A 64 7.32 -2.32 -1.99
C PHE A 64 6.56 -1.27 -1.21
N ALA A 65 6.78 0.02 -1.47
CA ALA A 65 6.14 1.10 -0.72
C ALA A 65 4.94 1.68 -1.46
N ARG A 66 3.89 2.03 -0.71
CA ARG A 66 2.80 2.89 -1.18
C ARG A 66 3.28 4.33 -1.34
N SER A 67 4.03 4.84 -0.36
CA SER A 67 4.61 6.19 -0.39
C SER A 67 6.06 6.14 -0.84
N THR A 68 6.29 6.11 -2.15
CA THR A 68 7.64 5.97 -2.74
C THR A 68 8.60 7.07 -2.26
N GLY A 69 8.20 8.35 -2.31
CA GLY A 69 9.08 9.46 -1.91
C GLY A 69 9.42 9.48 -0.42
N THR A 70 8.47 9.13 0.46
CA THR A 70 8.75 8.97 1.90
C THR A 70 9.70 7.81 2.15
N CYS A 71 9.47 6.68 1.48
CA CYS A 71 10.39 5.54 1.54
C CYS A 71 11.80 5.92 1.08
N GLU A 72 11.95 6.60 -0.06
CA GLU A 72 13.27 6.96 -0.59
C GLU A 72 14.04 7.87 0.37
N THR A 73 13.35 8.83 0.97
CA THR A 73 13.94 9.73 1.98
C THR A 73 14.42 8.95 3.19
N LEU A 74 13.57 8.09 3.76
CA LEU A 74 13.92 7.29 4.94
C LEU A 74 15.00 6.24 4.64
N LEU A 75 14.99 5.68 3.44
CA LEU A 75 16.01 4.73 2.98
C LEU A 75 17.35 5.43 2.87
N LYS A 76 17.39 6.62 2.25
CA LYS A 76 18.59 7.45 2.17
C LYS A 76 19.15 7.76 3.56
N ASP A 77 18.29 8.14 4.49
CA ASP A 77 18.68 8.44 5.87
C ASP A 77 19.19 7.21 6.64
N ALA A 78 18.60 6.03 6.39
CA ALA A 78 19.08 4.77 6.96
C ALA A 78 20.47 4.43 6.40
N LEU A 79 20.63 4.48 5.08
CA LEU A 79 21.92 4.21 4.41
C LEU A 79 23.01 5.21 4.82
N GLY A 80 22.66 6.50 4.93
CA GLY A 80 23.59 7.55 5.38
C GLY A 80 24.04 7.38 6.83
N ARG A 81 23.29 6.62 7.63
CA ARG A 81 23.65 6.20 8.99
C ARG A 81 24.22 4.79 9.06
N CYS A 82 24.57 4.20 7.91
CA CYS A 82 25.09 2.84 7.82
C CYS A 82 24.13 1.79 8.43
N LEU A 83 22.83 2.10 8.40
CA LEU A 83 21.76 1.29 8.96
C LEU A 83 21.22 0.33 7.92
N LEU A 84 21.74 -0.90 7.95
CA LEU A 84 21.40 -1.97 7.03
C LEU A 84 20.53 -3.03 7.71
N PRO A 85 19.57 -3.64 7.00
CA PRO A 85 18.81 -4.76 7.54
C PRO A 85 19.74 -5.95 7.74
N GLY A 86 19.59 -6.63 8.88
CA GLY A 86 20.21 -7.93 9.13
C GLY A 86 19.27 -9.07 8.76
N ASP A 87 19.19 -10.08 9.63
CA ASP A 87 18.32 -11.23 9.44
C ASP A 87 16.83 -10.86 9.37
N LYS A 88 16.03 -11.81 8.86
CA LYS A 88 14.56 -11.69 8.80
C LYS A 88 14.00 -11.35 10.20
N PRO A 89 13.17 -10.29 10.33
CA PRO A 89 12.55 -9.95 11.60
C PRO A 89 11.45 -10.95 11.99
N ILE A 90 11.09 -10.95 13.27
CA ILE A 90 9.93 -11.65 13.82
C ILE A 90 8.77 -10.67 14.01
N VAL A 91 7.53 -11.13 13.76
CA VAL A 91 6.33 -10.37 14.09
C VAL A 91 6.03 -10.58 15.58
N LYS A 92 5.98 -9.49 16.35
CA LYS A 92 5.69 -9.49 17.79
C LYS A 92 4.20 -9.37 18.05
N HIS A 93 3.54 -8.50 17.29
CA HIS A 93 2.13 -8.23 17.39
C HIS A 93 1.57 -7.75 16.05
N SER A 94 0.27 -7.91 15.86
CA SER A 94 -0.47 -7.55 14.66
C SER A 94 -1.76 -6.87 15.09
N VAL A 95 -2.01 -5.67 14.58
CA VAL A 95 -3.14 -4.81 14.96
C VAL A 95 -3.91 -4.41 13.72
N HIS A 96 -5.21 -4.70 13.72
CA HIS A 96 -6.13 -4.10 12.76
C HIS A 96 -6.50 -2.69 13.21
N LEU A 97 -6.26 -1.71 12.36
CA LEU A 97 -6.63 -0.32 12.56
C LEU A 97 -7.72 0.03 11.53
N PRO A 98 -8.98 0.17 11.97
CA PRO A 98 -10.07 0.57 11.08
C PRO A 98 -9.79 1.92 10.40
N ALA A 99 -10.36 2.09 9.21
CA ALA A 99 -10.32 3.37 8.52
C ALA A 99 -10.96 4.49 9.37
N THR A 100 -10.43 5.70 9.22
CA THR A 100 -10.94 6.94 9.81
C THR A 100 -11.22 7.95 8.70
N ASP A 101 -11.69 9.14 9.06
CA ASP A 101 -11.83 10.27 8.13
C ASP A 101 -10.49 10.73 7.52
N LYS A 102 -9.37 10.44 8.20
CA LYS A 102 -8.03 10.88 7.80
C LYS A 102 -7.12 9.77 7.28
N TYR A 103 -7.36 8.53 7.72
CA TYR A 103 -6.48 7.40 7.46
C TYR A 103 -7.25 6.22 6.89
N GLU A 104 -6.66 5.57 5.89
CA GLU A 104 -7.19 4.33 5.33
C GLU A 104 -7.10 3.17 6.33
N GLU A 105 -7.87 2.12 6.08
CA GLU A 105 -7.76 0.86 6.82
C GLU A 105 -6.32 0.34 6.75
N THR A 106 -5.74 0.06 7.92
CA THR A 106 -4.35 -0.33 8.04
C THR A 106 -4.25 -1.60 8.88
N TRP A 107 -3.40 -2.53 8.45
CA TRP A 107 -2.95 -3.63 9.28
C TRP A 107 -1.51 -3.35 9.70
N GLN A 108 -1.28 -3.12 10.99
CA GLN A 108 0.02 -2.75 11.53
C GLN A 108 0.69 -3.98 12.16
N LEU A 109 1.85 -4.35 11.62
CA LEU A 109 2.72 -5.33 12.24
C LEU A 109 3.75 -4.61 13.11
N VAL A 110 3.92 -5.07 14.35
CA VAL A 110 5.07 -4.68 15.18
C VAL A 110 6.14 -5.74 14.97
N VAL A 111 7.23 -5.36 14.32
CA VAL A 111 8.32 -6.28 13.97
C VAL A 111 9.54 -6.04 14.84
N GLN A 112 10.22 -7.11 15.22
CA GLN A 112 11.47 -7.07 15.97
C GLN A 112 12.55 -7.79 15.19
N GLY A 113 13.73 -7.19 15.08
CA GLY A 113 14.84 -7.82 14.38
C GLY A 113 16.19 -7.27 14.81
N ARG A 114 17.19 -7.52 13.97
CA ARG A 114 18.53 -6.97 14.12
C ARG A 114 19.01 -6.35 12.81
N THR A 115 19.75 -5.26 12.93
CA THR A 115 20.52 -4.68 11.83
C THR A 115 21.69 -5.58 11.48
N LEU A 116 22.37 -5.29 10.35
CA LEU A 116 23.52 -6.08 9.89
C LEU A 116 24.67 -6.12 10.92
N ASP A 117 24.87 -5.05 11.69
CA ASP A 117 25.85 -4.95 12.79
C ASP A 117 25.32 -5.48 14.13
N GLY A 118 24.14 -6.09 14.14
CA GLY A 118 23.60 -6.82 15.29
C GLY A 118 22.77 -6.00 16.27
N GLN A 119 22.53 -4.72 16.00
CA GLN A 119 21.71 -3.86 16.86
C GLN A 119 20.25 -4.27 16.78
N LYS A 120 19.60 -4.38 17.95
CA LYS A 120 18.19 -4.74 18.01
C LYS A 120 17.34 -3.53 17.60
N TYR A 121 16.23 -3.80 16.93
CA TYR A 121 15.19 -2.82 16.70
C TYR A 121 13.81 -3.44 16.95
N VAL A 122 12.85 -2.56 17.24
CA VAL A 122 11.42 -2.82 17.10
C VAL A 122 10.86 -1.71 16.22
N SER A 123 10.11 -2.07 15.19
CA SER A 123 9.56 -1.12 14.21
C SER A 123 8.11 -1.42 13.95
N ASP A 124 7.32 -0.38 13.71
CA ASP A 124 6.01 -0.56 13.09
C ASP A 124 6.18 -0.74 11.60
N PHE A 125 5.36 -1.63 11.05
CA PHE A 125 5.31 -1.95 9.65
C PHE A 125 3.84 -1.96 9.22
N PRO A 126 3.29 -0.80 8.84
CA PRO A 126 1.90 -0.67 8.41
C PRO A 126 1.72 -1.14 6.96
N ILE A 127 0.66 -1.91 6.74
CA ILE A 127 0.19 -2.38 5.44
C ILE A 127 -1.18 -1.78 5.18
N VAL A 128 -1.42 -1.36 3.95
CA VAL A 128 -2.68 -0.79 3.46
C VAL A 128 -3.06 -1.45 2.14
N LEU A 129 -4.33 -1.35 1.75
CA LEU A 129 -4.75 -1.73 0.40
C LEU A 129 -4.54 -0.56 -0.55
N SER A 130 -3.67 -0.75 -1.54
CA SER A 130 -3.40 0.23 -2.60
C SER A 130 -3.74 -0.39 -3.95
N ALA A 131 -4.67 0.23 -4.68
CA ALA A 131 -5.18 -0.27 -5.97
C ALA A 131 -5.61 -1.75 -5.92
N GLY A 132 -6.21 -2.18 -4.81
CA GLY A 132 -6.70 -3.56 -4.62
C GLY A 132 -5.65 -4.59 -4.18
N ALA A 133 -4.40 -4.18 -3.97
CA ALA A 133 -3.33 -5.05 -3.48
C ALA A 133 -2.75 -4.55 -2.15
N PRO A 134 -2.38 -5.44 -1.22
CA PRO A 134 -1.74 -5.05 0.03
C PRO A 134 -0.33 -4.53 -0.26
N LYS A 135 0.01 -3.36 0.29
CA LYS A 135 1.30 -2.69 0.13
C LYS A 135 1.77 -2.19 1.49
N ALA A 136 3.07 -2.28 1.76
CA ALA A 136 3.63 -1.59 2.91
C ALA A 136 3.54 -0.09 2.68
N VAL A 137 3.19 0.70 3.70
CA VAL A 137 3.12 2.17 3.53
C VAL A 137 4.50 2.73 3.18
N ILE A 138 5.54 2.29 3.91
CA ILE A 138 6.93 2.73 3.74
C ILE A 138 7.85 1.59 3.30
N GLY A 139 7.64 0.35 3.76
CA GLY A 139 8.47 -0.80 3.39
C GLY A 139 9.80 -0.95 4.15
N ILE A 140 10.28 0.09 4.84
CA ILE A 140 11.53 0.02 5.62
C ILE A 140 11.25 -0.47 7.04
N TYR A 141 11.52 -1.75 7.31
CA TYR A 141 11.19 -2.39 8.58
C TYR A 141 12.31 -2.34 9.64
N TRP A 142 13.52 -1.92 9.26
CA TRP A 142 14.75 -2.07 10.07
C TRP A 142 15.26 -0.76 10.68
N THR A 143 14.48 0.32 10.61
CA THR A 143 14.88 1.63 11.15
C THR A 143 14.52 1.85 12.61
N GLY A 144 13.81 0.90 13.22
CA GLY A 144 13.23 1.08 14.56
C GLY A 144 12.22 2.22 14.62
N GLN A 145 11.58 2.54 13.49
CA GLN A 145 10.60 3.62 13.44
C GLN A 145 9.26 3.12 13.96
N GLY A 146 8.70 3.91 14.86
CA GLY A 146 7.31 3.85 15.22
C GLY A 146 6.44 4.60 14.24
N TYR A 147 5.36 3.97 13.80
CA TYR A 147 4.21 4.69 13.27
C TYR A 147 3.25 4.92 14.43
N GLY A 148 3.51 5.99 15.20
CA GLY A 148 2.48 6.55 16.06
C GLY A 148 1.34 7.08 15.19
N ARG A 149 0.07 6.84 15.56
CA ARG A 149 -1.07 7.58 14.98
C ARG A 149 -0.93 9.11 15.17
N ASN A 150 0.01 9.52 16.02
CA ASN A 150 0.54 10.86 16.12
C ASN A 150 2.05 10.83 15.79
N MET A 151 2.49 11.60 14.78
CA MET A 151 3.92 11.76 14.48
C MET A 151 4.67 12.54 15.58
N ASP A 152 3.95 13.23 16.46
CA ASP A 152 4.50 14.01 17.57
C ASP A 152 4.77 13.19 18.84
N ASP A 153 4.25 11.95 18.91
CA ASP A 153 4.38 11.06 20.08
C ASP A 153 4.69 9.63 19.61
N PRO A 154 5.94 9.37 19.15
CA PRO A 154 6.34 8.03 18.76
C PRO A 154 6.22 7.10 19.98
N PRO A 155 5.75 5.85 19.82
CA PRO A 155 5.81 4.89 20.91
C PRO A 155 7.24 4.81 21.44
N GLU A 156 7.40 4.64 22.76
CA GLU A 156 8.71 4.38 23.37
C GLU A 156 9.25 3.03 22.86
N TYR A 157 9.87 3.04 21.68
CA TYR A 157 10.72 1.95 21.23
C TYR A 157 12.06 2.11 21.93
N THR A 158 12.41 1.08 22.70
CA THR A 158 13.46 1.19 23.73
C THR A 158 14.82 1.66 23.21
N VAL A 159 15.17 1.50 21.93
CA VAL A 159 16.32 2.18 21.29
C VAL A 159 16.15 2.15 19.76
N PRO A 160 16.00 3.29 19.04
CA PRO A 160 16.23 3.32 17.60
C PRO A 160 17.67 2.88 17.30
N PRO A 161 17.92 1.92 16.40
CA PRO A 161 19.27 1.42 16.15
C PRO A 161 20.19 2.57 15.68
N GLN A 162 21.42 2.61 16.21
CA GLN A 162 22.40 3.65 15.95
C GLN A 162 23.68 3.05 15.36
N ASN A 163 23.83 3.06 14.05
CA ASN A 163 24.95 2.38 13.42
C ASN A 163 26.22 3.25 13.26
N ALA A 164 27.36 2.56 13.34
CA ALA A 164 28.69 3.13 13.22
C ALA A 164 29.03 3.34 11.75
N CYS A 165 28.74 4.52 11.20
CA CYS A 165 29.58 4.95 10.08
C CYS A 165 31.00 5.17 10.63
N PRO A 166 32.04 4.60 10.01
CA PRO A 166 33.41 4.99 10.31
C PRO A 166 33.50 6.52 10.18
N ARG A 167 34.10 7.18 11.18
CA ARG A 167 34.53 8.57 11.01
C ARG A 167 35.65 8.65 9.98
#